data_AF-A0A1X0QWY5-F1
#
_entry.id   AF-A0A1X0QWY5-F1
#
_cell.length_a   1.000
_cell.length_b   1.000
_cell.length_c   1.000
_cell.angle_alpha   90.00
_cell.angle_beta   90.00
_cell.angle_gamma   90.00
#
_symmetry.space_group_name_H-M   'P 1'
#
loop_
_entity.id
_entity.type
_entity.pdbx_description
1 polymer ?
#
loop_
_entity_poly.entity_id
_entity_poly.type
_entity_poly.pdbx_seq_one_letter_code
_entity_poly.pdbx_strand_id
1 'polypeptide(L)'
;MNHLGLVQNCSATIVEEGVSESDLIYHALFIISQVFQVVLCVDALYQRNTAQLCALILFGLLVVGKYAGIQLRQHVILENAVCGDEKYWKPVESRWSSTLQGMEIAKDHYESIMRPIEYTIIALIPAFFIVLVFFGWRLRKQFAWDNYRNFSADMRIRNALITISILLTLLKLDFFFIFSFAAQLIPSVRLGYSETITETVVVFVLGAALLSLAIAAVYQENKYAMLLSILSGIGSVGYFIYRLYLIAMPRVNEYDPYLHTRQFLIFTTVIAMVLLLLTIAVAVKALFNLHRGVFVFKNPELRKNNKKQEQQPQTIDHDSIDDLELQEGRKENANLLSNANHNNTDNKNDMWTIE
;
A
#
# COMPACT_ATOMS: atom_id res chain seq x y z
N MET A 1 11.59 -16.81 -18.82
CA MET A 1 12.81 -17.40 -19.42
C MET A 1 13.95 -16.37 -19.57
N ASN A 2 13.92 -15.19 -18.91
CA ASN A 2 14.68 -14.03 -19.41
C ASN A 2 15.78 -13.47 -18.47
N HIS A 3 15.86 -13.85 -17.19
CA HIS A 3 16.97 -13.47 -16.28
C HIS A 3 17.65 -14.70 -15.66
N LEU A 4 16.85 -15.65 -15.18
CA LEU A 4 17.34 -16.97 -14.75
C LEU A 4 18.16 -17.70 -15.83
N GLY A 5 17.85 -17.50 -17.12
CA GLY A 5 18.62 -18.09 -18.22
C GLY A 5 20.02 -17.49 -18.37
N LEU A 6 20.17 -16.18 -18.13
CA LEU A 6 21.49 -15.52 -18.10
C LEU A 6 22.28 -15.96 -16.86
N VAL A 7 21.65 -15.93 -15.68
CA VAL A 7 22.27 -16.33 -14.41
C VAL A 7 22.72 -17.80 -14.42
N GLN A 8 21.97 -18.70 -15.08
CA GLN A 8 22.34 -20.12 -15.23
C GLN A 8 23.63 -20.33 -16.04
N ASN A 9 23.98 -19.39 -16.90
CA ASN A 9 25.22 -19.41 -17.68
C ASN A 9 26.40 -18.78 -16.94
N CYS A 10 26.23 -18.39 -15.67
CA CYS A 10 27.26 -17.87 -14.79
C CYS A 10 27.47 -18.82 -13.60
N SER A 11 28.71 -19.06 -13.18
CA SER A 11 29.00 -19.85 -11.99
C SER A 11 28.81 -19.01 -10.74
N ALA A 12 27.60 -19.09 -10.17
CA ALA A 12 27.25 -18.37 -8.96
C ALA A 12 28.02 -18.90 -7.73
N THR A 13 28.66 -17.99 -6.99
CA THR A 13 29.06 -18.26 -5.62
C THR A 13 27.84 -18.27 -4.68
N ILE A 14 27.97 -18.76 -3.44
CA ILE A 14 26.86 -18.81 -2.45
C ILE A 14 26.20 -17.43 -2.27
N VAL A 15 27.00 -16.39 -2.38
CA VAL A 15 26.58 -14.99 -2.28
C VAL A 15 25.73 -14.58 -3.48
N GLU A 16 26.19 -14.85 -4.70
CA GLU A 16 25.46 -14.54 -5.94
C GLU A 16 24.14 -15.30 -6.04
N GLU A 17 24.10 -16.54 -5.53
CA GLU A 17 22.87 -17.32 -5.39
C GLU A 17 21.87 -16.62 -4.46
N GLY A 18 22.33 -16.08 -3.31
CA GLY A 18 21.51 -15.28 -2.40
C GLY A 18 21.04 -13.95 -2.99
N VAL A 19 21.85 -13.34 -3.84
CA VAL A 19 21.52 -12.12 -4.58
C VAL A 19 20.40 -12.41 -5.60
N SER A 20 20.51 -13.50 -6.35
CA SER A 20 19.45 -13.96 -7.27
C SER A 20 18.17 -14.37 -6.53
N GLU A 21 18.27 -15.03 -5.38
CA GLU A 21 17.13 -15.40 -4.55
C GLU A 21 16.38 -14.15 -4.05
N SER A 22 17.11 -13.10 -3.66
CA SER A 22 16.54 -11.83 -3.24
C SER A 22 15.72 -11.16 -4.34
N ASP A 23 16.23 -11.16 -5.57
CA ASP A 23 15.51 -10.62 -6.73
C ASP A 23 14.20 -11.36 -7.01
N LEU A 24 14.23 -12.69 -6.95
CA LEU A 24 13.02 -13.50 -7.07
C LEU A 24 11.99 -13.15 -6.00
N ILE A 25 12.42 -12.97 -4.75
CA ILE A 25 11.54 -12.57 -3.64
C ILE A 25 10.96 -11.19 -3.87
N TYR A 26 11.72 -10.22 -4.37
CA TYR A 26 11.20 -8.89 -4.67
C TYR A 26 10.11 -8.92 -5.76
N HIS A 27 10.31 -9.70 -6.81
CA HIS A 27 9.30 -9.93 -7.84
C HIS A 27 8.06 -10.65 -7.28
N ALA A 28 8.24 -11.67 -6.44
CA ALA A 28 7.14 -12.38 -5.79
C ALA A 28 6.33 -11.45 -4.87
N LEU A 29 7.00 -10.62 -4.06
CA LEU A 29 6.37 -9.62 -3.21
C LEU A 29 5.61 -8.56 -4.01
N PHE A 30 6.11 -8.19 -5.19
CA PHE A 30 5.39 -7.31 -6.10
C PHE A 30 4.08 -7.96 -6.57
N ILE A 31 4.10 -9.23 -7.01
CA ILE A 31 2.88 -9.94 -7.43
C ILE A 31 1.89 -10.06 -6.26
N ILE A 32 2.38 -10.45 -5.07
CA ILE A 32 1.56 -10.54 -3.86
C ILE A 32 0.96 -9.17 -3.50
N SER A 33 1.70 -8.07 -3.69
CA SER A 33 1.18 -6.72 -3.45
C SER A 33 -0.01 -6.38 -4.36
N GLN A 34 0.02 -6.80 -5.63
CA GLN A 34 -1.11 -6.59 -6.55
C GLN A 34 -2.34 -7.37 -6.10
N VAL A 35 -2.16 -8.64 -5.71
CA VAL A 35 -3.25 -9.46 -5.17
C VAL A 35 -3.82 -8.83 -3.89
N PHE A 36 -2.95 -8.38 -2.99
CA PHE A 36 -3.37 -7.71 -1.76
C PHE A 36 -4.12 -6.40 -2.03
N GLN A 37 -3.71 -5.63 -3.05
CA GLN A 37 -4.41 -4.43 -3.47
C GLN A 37 -5.84 -4.72 -3.97
N VAL A 38 -6.04 -5.83 -4.70
CA VAL A 38 -7.38 -6.28 -5.10
C VAL A 38 -8.20 -6.70 -3.88
N VAL A 39 -7.61 -7.44 -2.93
CA VAL A 39 -8.28 -7.83 -1.68
C VAL A 39 -8.71 -6.60 -0.87
N LEU A 40 -7.84 -5.59 -0.73
CA LEU A 40 -8.18 -4.32 -0.07
C LEU A 40 -9.29 -3.57 -0.81
N CYS A 41 -9.32 -3.62 -2.14
CA CYS A 41 -10.37 -2.99 -2.92
C CYS A 41 -11.73 -3.66 -2.67
N VAL A 42 -11.79 -4.99 -2.75
CA VAL A 42 -13.02 -5.76 -2.47
C VAL A 42 -13.50 -5.52 -1.04
N ASP A 43 -12.59 -5.53 -0.08
CA ASP A 43 -12.90 -5.26 1.33
C ASP A 43 -13.41 -3.83 1.53
N ALA A 44 -12.79 -2.82 0.91
CA ALA A 44 -13.24 -1.43 0.96
C ALA A 44 -14.65 -1.24 0.38
N LEU A 45 -14.96 -1.95 -0.71
CA LEU A 45 -16.28 -1.93 -1.35
C LEU A 45 -17.33 -2.64 -0.47
N TYR A 46 -17.00 -3.79 0.10
CA TYR A 46 -17.91 -4.56 0.95
C TYR A 46 -18.26 -3.80 2.24
N GLN A 47 -17.26 -3.23 2.91
CA GLN A 47 -17.47 -2.49 4.16
C GLN A 47 -17.97 -1.05 3.93
N ARG A 48 -18.01 -0.58 2.67
CA ARG A 48 -18.32 0.80 2.27
C ARG A 48 -17.55 1.84 3.11
N ASN A 49 -16.29 1.54 3.41
CA ASN A 49 -15.50 2.27 4.39
C ASN A 49 -14.51 3.22 3.71
N THR A 50 -14.66 4.53 3.99
CA THR A 50 -13.79 5.56 3.42
C THR A 50 -12.33 5.44 3.88
N ALA A 51 -12.08 4.92 5.09
CA ALA A 51 -10.71 4.72 5.59
C ALA A 51 -9.97 3.64 4.78
N GLN A 52 -10.66 2.55 4.41
CA GLN A 52 -10.08 1.47 3.61
C GLN A 52 -9.78 1.92 2.18
N LEU A 53 -10.63 2.80 1.64
CA LEU A 53 -10.40 3.40 0.33
C LEU A 53 -9.19 4.33 0.31
N CYS A 54 -9.00 5.14 1.36
CA CYS A 54 -7.78 5.94 1.52
C CYS A 54 -6.54 5.04 1.66
N ALA A 55 -6.65 3.95 2.44
CA ALA A 55 -5.58 2.96 2.59
C ALA A 55 -5.22 2.29 1.26
N LEU A 56 -6.21 1.96 0.42
CA LEU A 56 -6.02 1.41 -0.92
C LEU A 56 -5.20 2.35 -1.82
N ILE A 57 -5.56 3.65 -1.85
CA ILE A 57 -4.86 4.65 -2.65
C ILE A 57 -3.43 4.86 -2.14
N LEU A 58 -3.26 4.97 -0.81
CA LEU A 58 -1.94 5.09 -0.19
C LEU A 58 -1.07 3.87 -0.51
N PHE A 59 -1.61 2.66 -0.39
CA PHE A 59 -0.91 1.43 -0.70
C PHE A 59 -0.49 1.37 -2.18
N GLY A 60 -1.38 1.71 -3.10
CA GLY A 60 -1.07 1.78 -4.53
C GLY A 60 0.06 2.79 -4.84
N LEU A 61 0.08 3.94 -4.15
CA LEU A 61 1.16 4.93 -4.29
C LEU A 61 2.51 4.36 -3.84
N LEU A 62 2.54 3.62 -2.72
CA LEU A 62 3.75 2.98 -2.22
C LEU A 62 4.26 1.89 -3.19
N VAL A 63 3.36 1.12 -3.79
CA VAL A 63 3.70 0.10 -4.79
C VAL A 63 4.29 0.73 -6.05
N VAL A 64 3.66 1.79 -6.58
CA VAL A 64 4.18 2.54 -7.74
C VAL A 64 5.55 3.12 -7.44
N GLY A 65 5.73 3.78 -6.29
CA GLY A 65 7.00 4.39 -5.90
C GLY A 65 8.13 3.37 -5.74
N LYS A 66 7.83 2.21 -5.13
CA LYS A 66 8.78 1.10 -4.98
C LYS A 66 9.23 0.55 -6.33
N TYR A 67 8.28 0.28 -7.22
CA TYR A 67 8.54 -0.35 -8.51
C TYR A 67 9.24 0.61 -9.49
N ALA A 68 8.71 1.81 -9.68
CA ALA A 68 9.26 2.79 -10.61
C ALA A 68 10.63 3.35 -10.16
N GLY A 69 10.83 3.51 -8.85
CA GLY A 69 12.05 4.13 -8.31
C GLY A 69 13.19 3.16 -8.02
N ILE A 70 12.88 2.02 -7.38
CA ILE A 70 13.90 1.16 -6.76
C ILE A 70 14.20 -0.07 -7.60
N GLN A 71 13.19 -0.69 -8.23
CA GLN A 71 13.37 -1.96 -8.94
C GLN A 71 14.28 -1.85 -10.17
N LEU A 72 14.14 -0.78 -10.96
CA LEU A 72 14.98 -0.57 -12.15
C LEU A 72 16.47 -0.42 -11.77
N ARG A 73 16.76 0.33 -10.71
CA ARG A 73 18.15 0.52 -10.25
C ARG A 73 18.74 -0.78 -9.73
N GLN A 74 17.94 -1.53 -8.98
CA GLN A 74 18.40 -2.77 -8.37
C GLN A 74 18.65 -3.86 -9.40
N HIS A 75 17.79 -3.99 -10.41
CA HIS A 75 17.96 -4.97 -11.47
C HIS A 75 19.30 -4.82 -12.19
N VAL A 76 19.64 -3.58 -12.59
CA VAL A 76 20.92 -3.27 -13.26
C VAL A 76 22.12 -3.55 -12.35
N ILE A 77 22.02 -3.25 -11.06
CA ILE A 77 23.11 -3.54 -10.11
C ILE A 77 23.30 -5.05 -9.95
N LEU A 78 22.20 -5.81 -9.93
CA LEU A 78 22.20 -7.26 -9.74
C LEU A 78 22.82 -7.99 -10.93
N GLU A 79 22.43 -7.59 -12.15
CA GLU A 79 22.94 -8.14 -13.39
C GLU A 79 24.47 -8.00 -13.47
N ASN A 80 24.97 -6.82 -13.14
CA ASN A 80 26.41 -6.55 -13.10
C ASN A 80 27.13 -7.31 -11.97
N ALA A 81 26.44 -7.66 -10.87
CA ALA A 81 27.04 -8.41 -9.77
C ALA A 81 27.18 -9.90 -10.06
N VAL A 82 26.26 -10.49 -10.84
CA VAL A 82 26.24 -11.94 -11.12
C VAL A 82 26.97 -12.31 -12.41
N CYS A 83 26.84 -11.48 -13.46
CA CYS A 83 27.42 -11.76 -14.77
C CYS A 83 28.21 -10.56 -15.34
N GLY A 84 28.78 -9.71 -14.47
CA GLY A 84 29.59 -8.56 -14.89
C GLY A 84 31.06 -8.86 -15.15
N ASP A 85 31.62 -9.92 -14.53
CA ASP A 85 33.02 -10.30 -14.68
C ASP A 85 33.20 -11.61 -15.45
N GLU A 86 34.18 -11.66 -16.35
CA GLU A 86 34.55 -12.85 -17.14
C GLU A 86 34.83 -14.09 -16.27
N LYS A 87 35.28 -13.89 -15.04
CA LYS A 87 35.61 -14.96 -14.09
C LYS A 87 34.41 -15.85 -13.75
N TYR A 88 33.21 -15.30 -13.77
CA TYR A 88 31.98 -16.01 -13.43
C TYR A 88 31.28 -16.56 -14.66
N TRP A 89 31.71 -16.24 -15.89
CA TRP A 89 31.06 -16.72 -17.11
C TRP A 89 31.38 -18.19 -17.39
N LYS A 90 30.35 -19.06 -17.33
CA LYS A 90 30.43 -20.49 -17.65
C LYS A 90 29.17 -20.93 -18.38
N PRO A 91 29.08 -20.69 -19.70
CA PRO A 91 27.86 -20.95 -20.44
C PRO A 91 27.53 -22.44 -20.41
N VAL A 92 26.31 -22.75 -19.97
CA VAL A 92 25.72 -24.10 -19.98
C VAL A 92 25.08 -24.36 -21.34
N GLU A 93 24.52 -23.32 -21.95
CA GLU A 93 23.96 -23.38 -23.29
C GLU A 93 25.07 -23.37 -24.36
N SER A 94 25.03 -24.33 -25.27
CA SER A 94 25.97 -24.45 -26.41
C SER A 94 25.90 -23.30 -27.42
N ARG A 95 24.93 -22.40 -27.28
CA ARG A 95 24.76 -21.20 -28.11
C ARG A 95 25.84 -20.15 -27.85
N TRP A 96 26.38 -20.08 -26.64
CA TRP A 96 27.26 -19.00 -26.22
C TRP A 96 28.71 -19.46 -26.11
N SER A 97 29.64 -18.63 -26.60
CA SER A 97 31.08 -18.89 -26.43
C SER A 97 31.52 -18.61 -24.99
N SER A 98 32.51 -19.35 -24.49
CA SER A 98 33.12 -19.12 -23.18
C SER A 98 34.06 -17.91 -23.13
N THR A 99 34.29 -17.24 -24.26
CA THR A 99 35.09 -16.00 -24.34
C THR A 99 34.29 -14.79 -23.83
N LEU A 100 34.98 -13.72 -23.40
CA LEU A 100 34.38 -12.43 -23.05
C LEU A 100 33.35 -11.93 -24.10
N GLN A 101 33.65 -12.04 -25.39
CA GLN A 101 32.70 -11.69 -26.46
C GLN A 101 31.41 -12.52 -26.42
N GLY A 102 31.48 -13.81 -26.06
CA GLY A 102 30.30 -14.65 -25.92
C GLY A 102 29.41 -14.22 -24.75
N MET A 103 30.02 -13.76 -23.65
CA MET A 103 29.33 -13.17 -22.50
C MET A 103 28.64 -11.86 -22.88
N GLU A 104 29.31 -10.95 -23.58
CA GLU A 104 28.75 -9.68 -24.02
C GLU A 104 27.56 -9.87 -24.97
N ILE A 105 27.66 -10.80 -25.93
CA ILE A 105 26.57 -11.10 -26.87
C ILE A 105 25.38 -11.75 -26.14
N ALA A 106 25.64 -12.63 -25.17
CA ALA A 106 24.59 -13.21 -24.34
C ALA A 106 23.87 -12.14 -23.53
N LYS A 107 24.64 -11.26 -22.86
CA LYS A 107 24.10 -10.13 -22.10
C LYS A 107 23.22 -9.24 -22.96
N ASP A 108 23.72 -8.80 -24.12
CA ASP A 108 22.98 -7.97 -25.07
C ASP A 108 21.68 -8.65 -25.55
N HIS A 109 21.72 -9.96 -25.80
CA HIS A 109 20.54 -10.73 -26.16
C HIS A 109 19.47 -10.73 -25.05
N TYR A 110 19.82 -11.06 -23.82
CA TYR A 110 18.85 -11.07 -22.71
C TYR A 110 18.37 -9.67 -22.36
N GLU A 111 19.27 -8.67 -22.38
CA GLU A 111 18.97 -7.27 -22.13
C GLU A 111 17.93 -6.73 -23.13
N SER A 112 18.09 -7.05 -24.42
CA SER A 112 17.18 -6.62 -25.49
C SER A 112 15.75 -7.17 -25.33
N ILE A 113 15.60 -8.33 -24.68
CA ILE A 113 14.30 -8.95 -24.42
C ILE A 113 13.70 -8.45 -23.10
N MET A 114 14.54 -8.25 -22.07
CA MET A 114 14.11 -7.92 -20.72
C MET A 114 13.74 -6.45 -20.53
N ARG A 115 14.61 -5.52 -20.95
CA ARG A 115 14.37 -4.08 -20.79
C ARG A 115 13.03 -3.59 -21.34
N PRO A 116 12.57 -3.97 -22.55
CA PRO A 116 11.29 -3.46 -23.05
C PRO A 116 10.10 -3.95 -22.22
N ILE A 117 10.16 -5.18 -21.69
CA ILE A 117 9.12 -5.72 -20.80
C ILE A 117 9.10 -4.91 -19.50
N GLU A 118 10.27 -4.65 -18.90
CA GLU A 118 10.37 -3.84 -17.68
C GLU A 118 9.83 -2.42 -17.89
N TYR A 119 10.25 -1.73 -18.94
CA TYR A 119 9.75 -0.39 -19.25
C TYR A 119 8.24 -0.37 -19.50
N THR A 120 7.71 -1.41 -20.14
CA THR A 120 6.26 -1.55 -20.34
C THR A 120 5.55 -1.66 -19.00
N ILE A 121 6.04 -2.48 -18.07
CA ILE A 121 5.44 -2.63 -16.74
C ILE A 121 5.56 -1.33 -15.93
N ILE A 122 6.72 -0.66 -15.98
CA ILE A 122 6.96 0.64 -15.31
C ILE A 122 5.99 1.72 -15.82
N ALA A 123 5.62 1.70 -17.10
CA ALA A 123 4.64 2.64 -17.65
C ALA A 123 3.19 2.25 -17.33
N LEU A 124 2.89 0.95 -17.36
CA LEU A 124 1.55 0.41 -17.22
C LEU A 124 1.03 0.50 -15.78
N ILE A 125 1.86 0.23 -14.77
CA ILE A 125 1.44 0.27 -13.35
C ILE A 125 0.96 1.67 -12.93
N PRO A 126 1.71 2.77 -13.16
CA PRO A 126 1.23 4.12 -12.86
C PRO A 126 -0.04 4.49 -13.63
N ALA A 127 -0.18 4.05 -14.89
CA ALA A 127 -1.37 4.32 -15.68
C ALA A 127 -2.63 3.70 -15.04
N PHE A 128 -2.57 2.42 -14.65
CA PHE A 128 -3.66 1.77 -13.92
C PHE A 128 -3.88 2.38 -12.53
N PHE A 129 -2.81 2.82 -11.86
CA PHE A 129 -2.94 3.51 -10.58
C PHE A 129 -3.72 4.83 -10.71
N ILE A 130 -3.46 5.64 -11.74
CA ILE A 130 -4.20 6.89 -11.99
C ILE A 130 -5.70 6.60 -12.15
N VAL A 131 -6.04 5.55 -12.90
CA VAL A 131 -7.43 5.09 -13.07
C VAL A 131 -8.03 4.66 -11.73
N LEU A 132 -7.29 3.93 -10.90
CA LEU A 132 -7.73 3.54 -9.56
C LEU A 132 -7.93 4.74 -8.64
N VAL A 133 -7.07 5.76 -8.69
CA VAL A 133 -7.24 7.01 -7.93
C VAL A 133 -8.50 7.75 -8.38
N PHE A 134 -8.76 7.82 -9.69
CA PHE A 134 -9.98 8.43 -10.23
C PHE A 134 -11.25 7.75 -9.69
N PHE A 135 -11.33 6.43 -9.80
CA PHE A 135 -12.47 5.68 -9.27
C PHE A 135 -12.57 5.77 -7.74
N GLY A 136 -11.44 5.68 -7.04
CA GLY A 136 -11.39 5.81 -5.59
C GLY A 136 -11.84 7.19 -5.10
N TRP A 137 -11.50 8.26 -5.82
CA TRP A 137 -11.99 9.60 -5.50
C TRP A 137 -13.50 9.73 -5.66
N ARG A 138 -14.07 9.17 -6.73
CA ARG A 138 -15.51 9.15 -6.97
C ARG A 138 -16.26 8.33 -5.91
N LEU A 139 -15.77 7.13 -5.60
CA LEU A 139 -16.33 6.24 -4.57
C LEU A 139 -16.28 6.88 -3.18
N ARG A 140 -15.20 7.61 -2.85
CA ARG A 140 -15.07 8.30 -1.57
C ARG A 140 -16.20 9.31 -1.34
N LYS A 141 -16.60 10.05 -2.39
CA LYS A 141 -17.72 11.01 -2.30
C LYS A 141 -19.03 10.29 -2.00
N GLN A 142 -19.26 9.15 -2.63
CA GLN A 142 -20.48 8.36 -2.45
C GLN A 142 -20.54 7.68 -1.08
N PHE A 143 -19.44 7.09 -0.60
CA PHE A 143 -19.38 6.53 0.74
C PHE A 143 -19.54 7.58 1.83
N ALA A 144 -18.99 8.79 1.64
CA ALA A 144 -19.20 9.89 2.58
C ALA A 144 -20.68 10.29 2.66
N TRP A 145 -21.39 10.29 1.53
CA TRP A 145 -22.82 10.56 1.46
C TRP A 145 -23.67 9.47 2.12
N ASP A 146 -23.43 8.20 1.79
CA ASP A 146 -24.11 7.05 2.41
C ASP A 146 -23.89 7.02 3.93
N ASN A 147 -22.67 7.29 4.37
CA ASN A 147 -22.32 7.39 5.78
C ASN A 147 -23.02 8.60 6.44
N TYR A 148 -23.19 9.73 5.76
CA TYR A 148 -23.94 10.85 6.33
C TYR A 148 -25.42 10.48 6.58
N ARG A 149 -26.04 9.75 5.65
CA ARG A 149 -27.46 9.37 5.73
C ARG A 149 -27.77 8.28 6.77
N ASN A 150 -26.83 7.36 6.99
CA ASN A 150 -27.06 6.18 7.84
C ASN A 150 -26.72 6.35 9.32
N PHE A 151 -25.97 7.38 9.72
CA PHE A 151 -25.55 7.55 11.11
C PHE A 151 -26.48 8.46 11.93
N SER A 152 -27.00 7.93 13.04
CA SER A 152 -27.80 8.64 14.06
C SER A 152 -26.96 9.70 14.81
N ALA A 153 -27.63 10.68 15.42
CA ALA A 153 -27.09 11.97 15.89
C ALA A 153 -25.99 11.96 16.98
N ASP A 154 -25.54 10.79 17.48
CA ASP A 154 -24.50 10.73 18.50
C ASP A 154 -23.07 10.77 17.91
N MET A 155 -22.47 11.95 18.01
CA MET A 155 -21.11 12.23 17.56
C MET A 155 -20.04 11.36 18.24
N ARG A 156 -20.27 10.90 19.48
CA ARG A 156 -19.27 10.13 20.24
C ARG A 156 -19.10 8.72 19.68
N ILE A 157 -20.22 8.04 19.41
CA ILE A 157 -20.23 6.70 18.83
C ILE A 157 -19.68 6.73 17.41
N ARG A 158 -20.05 7.74 16.61
CA ARG A 158 -19.49 7.96 15.27
C ARG A 158 -17.97 8.10 15.28
N ASN A 159 -17.43 8.92 16.18
CA ASN A 159 -15.97 9.12 16.28
C ASN A 159 -15.25 7.85 16.73
N ALA A 160 -15.84 7.05 17.62
CA ALA A 160 -15.31 5.77 18.04
C ALA A 160 -15.29 4.75 16.88
N LEU A 161 -16.38 4.66 16.12
CA LEU A 161 -16.48 3.81 14.92
C LEU A 161 -15.44 4.15 13.86
N ILE A 162 -15.25 5.45 13.57
CA ILE A 162 -14.23 5.91 12.63
C ILE A 162 -12.83 5.54 13.14
N THR A 163 -12.56 5.73 14.44
CA THR A 163 -11.25 5.41 15.04
C THR A 163 -10.96 3.90 14.94
N ILE A 164 -11.93 3.05 15.28
CA ILE A 164 -11.80 1.58 15.18
C ILE A 164 -11.63 1.15 13.73
N SER A 165 -12.40 1.76 12.82
CA SER A 165 -12.30 1.49 11.38
C SER A 165 -10.90 1.79 10.87
N ILE A 166 -10.36 2.98 11.16
CA ILE A 166 -8.99 3.36 10.80
C ILE A 166 -7.98 2.39 11.41
N LEU A 167 -8.15 2.02 12.68
CA LEU A 167 -7.25 1.07 13.36
C LEU A 167 -7.23 -0.29 12.65
N LEU A 168 -8.40 -0.85 12.32
CA LEU A 168 -8.49 -2.10 11.56
C LEU A 168 -7.90 -1.98 10.15
N THR A 169 -8.00 -0.82 9.50
CA THR A 169 -7.36 -0.59 8.20
C THR A 169 -5.84 -0.57 8.30
N LEU A 170 -5.28 0.08 9.32
CA LEU A 170 -3.84 0.14 9.54
C LEU A 170 -3.28 -1.24 9.89
N LEU A 171 -3.97 -2.01 10.74
CA LEU A 171 -3.57 -3.39 11.06
C LEU A 171 -3.54 -4.31 9.84
N LYS A 172 -4.44 -4.13 8.85
CA LYS A 172 -4.39 -4.86 7.58
C LYS A 172 -3.16 -4.49 6.76
N LEU A 173 -2.77 -3.21 6.73
CA LEU A 173 -1.55 -2.77 6.07
C LEU A 173 -0.30 -3.32 6.80
N ASP A 174 -0.26 -3.23 8.13
CA ASP A 174 0.84 -3.73 8.95
C ASP A 174 1.09 -5.22 8.70
N PHE A 175 0.03 -6.02 8.52
CA PHE A 175 0.15 -7.43 8.13
C PHE A 175 0.97 -7.61 6.85
N PHE A 176 0.65 -6.85 5.80
CA PHE A 176 1.38 -6.94 4.54
C PHE A 176 2.85 -6.50 4.69
N PHE A 177 3.10 -5.41 5.44
CA PHE A 177 4.47 -4.91 5.60
C PHE A 177 5.34 -5.80 6.50
N ILE A 178 4.78 -6.40 7.55
CA ILE A 178 5.48 -7.39 8.39
C ILE A 178 5.78 -8.65 7.56
N PHE A 179 4.80 -9.14 6.79
CA PHE A 179 5.00 -10.25 5.85
C PHE A 179 6.11 -9.92 4.84
N SER A 180 6.05 -8.74 4.21
CA SER A 180 7.05 -8.29 3.25
C SER A 180 8.43 -8.17 3.88
N PHE A 181 8.55 -7.64 5.10
CA PHE A 181 9.82 -7.53 5.80
C PHE A 181 10.39 -8.92 6.13
N ALA A 182 9.58 -9.82 6.65
CA ALA A 182 10.00 -11.20 6.94
C ALA A 182 10.46 -11.94 5.67
N ALA A 183 9.73 -11.82 4.57
CA ALA A 183 10.10 -12.43 3.29
C ALA A 183 11.44 -11.90 2.76
N GLN A 184 11.73 -10.60 2.92
CA GLN A 184 12.99 -10.00 2.48
C GLN A 184 14.20 -10.44 3.30
N LEU A 185 14.01 -11.02 4.48
CA LEU A 185 15.08 -11.57 5.31
C LEU A 185 15.40 -13.04 4.97
N ILE A 186 14.62 -13.72 4.13
CA ILE A 186 14.85 -15.14 3.78
C ILE A 186 16.26 -15.39 3.20
N PRO A 187 16.78 -14.58 2.25
CA PRO A 187 18.11 -14.80 1.67
C PRO A 187 19.28 -14.43 2.61
N SER A 188 18.99 -14.03 3.85
CA SER A 188 19.97 -13.52 4.83
C SER A 188 21.18 -14.42 5.02
N VAL A 189 20.96 -15.74 5.07
CA VAL A 189 22.03 -16.73 5.27
C VAL A 189 22.98 -16.76 4.09
N ARG A 190 22.44 -16.75 2.87
CA ARG A 190 23.22 -16.81 1.63
C ARG A 190 24.01 -15.54 1.39
N LEU A 191 23.43 -14.40 1.75
CA LEU A 191 24.08 -13.10 1.67
C LEU A 191 25.12 -12.89 2.77
N GLY A 192 25.18 -13.73 3.81
CA GLY A 192 26.15 -13.58 4.90
C GLY A 192 25.78 -12.46 5.88
N TYR A 193 24.48 -12.22 6.10
CA TYR A 193 24.04 -11.37 7.20
C TYR A 193 24.53 -11.98 8.52
N SER A 194 24.76 -11.14 9.53
CA SER A 194 25.10 -11.58 10.90
C SER A 194 23.99 -12.40 11.57
N GLU A 195 22.88 -12.60 10.88
CA GLU A 195 21.63 -13.07 11.41
C GLU A 195 21.36 -14.49 10.94
N THR A 196 20.79 -15.28 11.84
CA THR A 196 20.45 -16.67 11.56
C THR A 196 19.00 -16.77 11.09
N ILE A 197 18.64 -17.89 10.44
CA ILE A 197 17.26 -18.24 10.05
C ILE A 197 16.27 -18.06 11.21
N THR A 198 16.73 -18.24 12.45
CA THR A 198 15.93 -18.10 13.67
C THR A 198 15.26 -16.73 13.77
N GLU A 199 15.93 -15.66 13.37
CA GLU A 199 15.37 -14.32 13.50
C GLU A 199 14.24 -14.10 12.49
N THR A 200 14.41 -14.55 11.24
CA THR A 200 13.36 -14.48 10.22
C THR A 200 12.10 -15.22 10.66
N VAL A 201 12.28 -16.42 11.24
CA VAL A 201 11.17 -17.21 11.80
C VAL A 201 10.52 -16.51 12.98
N VAL A 202 11.32 -15.95 13.90
CA VAL A 202 10.80 -15.19 15.05
C VAL A 202 10.01 -13.97 14.60
N VAL A 203 10.53 -13.17 13.67
CA VAL A 203 9.85 -11.98 13.14
C VAL A 203 8.53 -12.35 12.49
N PHE A 204 8.51 -13.42 11.70
CA PHE A 204 7.29 -13.88 11.03
C PHE A 204 6.24 -14.38 12.03
N VAL A 205 6.62 -15.32 12.91
CA VAL A 205 5.69 -15.96 13.86
C VAL A 205 5.24 -15.00 14.95
N LEU A 206 6.19 -14.31 15.58
CA LEU A 206 5.89 -13.33 16.63
C LEU A 206 5.14 -12.14 16.06
N GLY A 207 5.53 -11.64 14.87
CA GLY A 207 4.82 -10.56 14.19
C GLY A 207 3.36 -10.92 13.90
N ALA A 208 3.11 -12.11 13.34
CA ALA A 208 1.75 -12.60 13.10
C ALA A 208 0.94 -12.76 14.40
N ALA A 209 1.58 -13.27 15.47
CA ALA A 209 0.94 -13.42 16.78
C ALA A 209 0.55 -12.06 17.40
N LEU A 210 1.47 -11.07 17.37
CA LEU A 210 1.23 -9.73 17.90
C LEU A 210 0.14 -8.98 17.11
N LEU A 211 0.12 -9.12 15.78
CA LEU A 211 -0.96 -8.58 14.95
C LEU A 211 -2.31 -9.24 15.25
N SER A 212 -2.33 -10.57 15.40
CA SER A 212 -3.55 -11.31 15.75
C SER A 212 -4.08 -10.87 17.12
N LEU A 213 -3.18 -10.66 18.08
CA LEU A 213 -3.50 -10.11 19.40
C LEU A 213 -4.09 -8.69 19.29
N ALA A 214 -3.51 -7.82 18.46
CA ALA A 214 -4.02 -6.47 18.24
C ALA A 214 -5.43 -6.47 17.63
N ILE A 215 -5.67 -7.32 16.62
CA ILE A 215 -7.00 -7.49 16.01
C ILE A 215 -8.01 -8.03 17.05
N ALA A 216 -7.63 -9.05 17.82
CA ALA A 216 -8.47 -9.60 18.88
C ALA A 216 -8.77 -8.56 19.96
N ALA A 217 -7.80 -7.72 20.34
CA ALA A 217 -7.96 -6.65 21.31
C ALA A 217 -9.00 -5.61 20.85
N VAL A 218 -9.02 -5.28 19.56
CA VAL A 218 -10.01 -4.37 18.96
C VAL A 218 -11.41 -4.98 19.02
N TYR A 219 -11.59 -6.24 18.59
CA TYR A 219 -12.92 -6.88 18.58
C TYR A 219 -13.47 -7.20 19.97
N GLN A 220 -12.61 -7.59 20.91
CA GLN A 220 -13.04 -7.91 22.28
C GLN A 220 -13.33 -6.65 23.11
N GLU A 221 -12.90 -5.48 22.63
CA GLU A 221 -12.98 -4.20 23.35
C GLU A 221 -12.48 -4.34 24.81
N ASN A 222 -11.32 -4.98 24.97
CA ASN A 222 -10.69 -5.21 26.27
C ASN A 222 -9.54 -4.22 26.49
N LYS A 223 -9.61 -3.43 27.57
CA LYS A 223 -8.62 -2.40 27.92
C LYS A 223 -7.21 -2.98 28.08
N TYR A 224 -7.11 -4.16 28.70
CA TYR A 224 -5.83 -4.80 28.98
C TYR A 224 -5.19 -5.37 27.72
N ALA A 225 -5.98 -6.02 26.85
CA ALA A 225 -5.49 -6.53 25.57
C ALA A 225 -5.04 -5.38 24.65
N MET A 226 -5.78 -4.27 24.64
CA MET A 226 -5.41 -3.07 23.88
C MET A 226 -4.10 -2.46 24.42
N LEU A 227 -3.97 -2.32 25.74
CA LEU A 227 -2.72 -1.84 26.35
C LEU A 227 -1.52 -2.75 26.02
N LEU A 228 -1.71 -4.06 26.10
CA LEU A 228 -0.66 -5.03 25.75
C LEU A 228 -0.24 -4.90 24.28
N SER A 229 -1.20 -4.73 23.37
CA SER A 229 -0.90 -4.53 21.94
C SER A 229 -0.10 -3.24 21.70
N ILE A 230 -0.42 -2.15 22.39
CA ILE A 230 0.32 -0.88 22.32
C ILE A 230 1.76 -1.05 22.83
N LEU A 231 1.94 -1.70 23.99
CA LEU A 231 3.27 -1.98 24.54
C LEU A 231 4.10 -2.85 23.60
N SER A 232 3.49 -3.87 22.99
CA SER A 232 4.17 -4.71 22.00
C SER A 232 4.55 -3.91 20.75
N GLY A 233 3.70 -3.00 20.28
CA GLY A 233 4.00 -2.12 19.15
C GLY A 233 5.19 -1.20 19.42
N ILE A 234 5.30 -0.63 20.62
CA ILE A 234 6.46 0.19 21.01
C ILE A 234 7.75 -0.65 21.00
N GLY A 235 7.69 -1.89 21.49
CA GLY A 235 8.81 -2.83 21.39
C GLY A 235 9.20 -3.15 19.93
N SER A 236 8.22 -3.38 19.07
CA SER A 236 8.43 -3.61 17.63
C SER A 236 9.04 -2.39 16.92
N VAL A 237 8.67 -1.16 17.30
CA VAL A 237 9.34 0.06 16.79
C VAL A 237 10.82 0.07 17.18
N GLY A 238 11.14 -0.28 18.42
CA GLY A 238 12.54 -0.39 18.88
C GLY A 238 13.36 -1.39 18.05
N TYR A 239 12.76 -2.56 17.75
CA TYR A 239 13.37 -3.54 16.86
C TYR A 239 13.58 -3.01 15.42
N PHE A 240 12.58 -2.33 14.84
CA PHE A 240 12.72 -1.74 13.51
C PHE A 240 13.81 -0.65 13.47
N ILE A 241 13.97 0.14 14.52
CA ILE A 241 15.05 1.14 14.62
C ILE A 241 16.42 0.45 14.66
N TYR A 242 16.58 -0.58 15.51
CA TYR A 242 17.80 -1.38 15.58
C TYR A 242 18.15 -1.98 14.21
N ARG A 243 17.16 -2.54 13.51
CA ARG A 243 17.36 -3.11 12.18
C ARG A 243 17.69 -2.08 11.12
N LEU A 244 17.00 -0.95 11.13
CA LEU A 244 17.29 0.14 10.20
C LEU A 244 18.73 0.62 10.36
N TYR A 245 19.23 0.74 11.60
CA TYR A 245 20.63 1.08 11.87
C TYR A 245 21.60 0.04 11.30
N LEU A 246 21.34 -1.25 11.54
CA LEU A 246 22.20 -2.35 11.08
C LEU A 246 22.28 -2.42 9.55
N ILE A 247 21.17 -2.16 8.85
CA ILE A 247 21.09 -2.17 7.38
C ILE A 247 21.73 -0.91 6.78
N ALA A 248 21.60 0.23 7.46
CA ALA A 248 22.07 1.53 6.95
C ALA A 248 23.59 1.74 7.14
N MET A 249 24.22 1.11 8.14
CA MET A 249 25.64 1.27 8.40
C MET A 249 26.49 0.54 7.33
N PRO A 250 27.25 1.27 6.49
CA PRO A 250 28.09 0.64 5.47
C PRO A 250 29.33 0.00 6.11
N ARG A 251 29.69 -1.21 5.66
CA ARG A 251 30.92 -1.90 6.09
C ARG A 251 32.04 -1.54 5.11
N VAL A 252 33.00 -0.72 5.55
CA VAL A 252 34.05 -0.17 4.68
C VAL A 252 35.22 -1.15 4.48
N ASN A 253 35.48 -2.03 5.45
CA ASN A 253 36.67 -2.90 5.47
C ASN A 253 36.37 -4.40 5.31
N GLU A 254 35.10 -4.77 5.19
CA GLU A 254 34.64 -6.16 5.06
C GLU A 254 33.62 -6.25 3.92
N TYR A 255 33.39 -7.46 3.41
CA TYR A 255 32.32 -7.72 2.44
C TYR A 255 30.98 -7.22 3.00
N ASP A 256 30.34 -6.29 2.27
CA ASP A 256 29.07 -5.69 2.68
C ASP A 256 27.91 -6.52 2.11
N PRO A 257 27.24 -7.33 2.94
CA PRO A 257 26.23 -8.26 2.45
C PRO A 257 24.93 -7.54 2.05
N TYR A 258 24.73 -6.31 2.52
CA TYR A 258 23.53 -5.52 2.24
C TYR A 258 23.65 -4.69 0.97
N LEU A 259 24.82 -4.65 0.31
CA LEU A 259 25.09 -3.74 -0.82
C LEU A 259 23.99 -3.78 -1.89
N HIS A 260 23.53 -4.98 -2.24
CA HIS A 260 22.54 -5.20 -3.29
C HIS A 260 21.09 -5.13 -2.82
N THR A 261 20.81 -5.29 -1.53
CA THR A 261 19.44 -5.41 -0.97
C THR A 261 19.02 -4.19 -0.14
N ARG A 262 19.98 -3.33 0.23
CA ARG A 262 19.83 -2.21 1.17
C ARG A 262 18.69 -1.28 0.81
N GLN A 263 18.56 -0.88 -0.46
CA GLN A 263 17.56 0.11 -0.86
C GLN A 263 16.13 -0.39 -0.63
N PHE A 264 15.84 -1.65 -0.99
CA PHE A 264 14.53 -2.28 -0.78
C PHE A 264 14.24 -2.55 0.70
N LEU A 265 15.24 -3.01 1.45
CA LEU A 265 15.11 -3.28 2.88
C LEU A 265 14.86 -1.99 3.66
N ILE A 266 15.62 -0.93 3.41
CA ILE A 266 15.42 0.38 4.05
C ILE A 266 14.02 0.92 3.72
N PHE A 267 13.62 0.90 2.45
CA PHE A 267 12.32 1.40 2.04
C PHE A 267 11.18 0.68 2.78
N THR A 268 11.19 -0.66 2.78
CA THR A 268 10.16 -1.47 3.44
C THR A 268 10.16 -1.24 4.95
N THR A 269 11.34 -1.18 5.58
CA THR A 269 11.50 -0.98 7.03
C THR A 269 11.02 0.39 7.48
N VAL A 270 11.38 1.45 6.76
CA VAL A 270 10.97 2.83 7.08
C VAL A 270 9.46 2.97 6.97
N ILE A 271 8.84 2.45 5.91
CA ILE A 271 7.38 2.51 5.74
C ILE A 271 6.66 1.68 6.80
N ALA A 272 7.13 0.46 7.08
CA ALA A 272 6.57 -0.38 8.13
C ALA A 272 6.63 0.32 9.49
N MET A 273 7.75 0.98 9.80
CA MET A 273 7.92 1.74 11.05
C MET A 273 6.96 2.93 11.11
N VAL A 274 6.80 3.69 10.03
CA VAL A 274 5.87 4.84 9.98
C VAL A 274 4.42 4.36 10.14
N LEU A 275 4.01 3.30 9.44
CA LEU A 275 2.67 2.72 9.58
C LEU A 275 2.43 2.23 11.00
N LEU A 276 3.39 1.53 11.61
CA LEU A 276 3.29 1.06 12.98
C LEU A 276 3.15 2.21 13.99
N LEU A 277 3.87 3.33 13.81
CA LEU A 277 3.72 4.53 14.64
C LEU A 277 2.31 5.13 14.52
N LEU A 278 1.75 5.18 13.30
CA LEU A 278 0.37 5.60 13.08
C LEU A 278 -0.61 4.63 13.75
N THR A 279 -0.38 3.32 13.66
CA THR A 279 -1.19 2.28 14.32
C THR A 279 -1.19 2.48 15.83
N ILE A 280 -0.03 2.72 16.45
CA ILE A 280 0.09 2.99 17.89
C ILE A 280 -0.69 4.26 18.26
N ALA A 281 -0.56 5.35 17.50
CA ALA A 281 -1.25 6.60 17.80
C ALA A 281 -2.79 6.43 17.75
N VAL A 282 -3.31 5.71 16.76
CA VAL A 282 -4.75 5.42 16.64
C VAL A 282 -5.20 4.43 17.70
N ALA A 283 -4.39 3.42 18.06
CA ALA A 283 -4.67 2.47 19.12
C ALA A 283 -4.77 3.15 20.49
N VAL A 284 -3.91 4.12 20.79
CA VAL A 284 -3.98 4.94 22.01
C VAL A 284 -5.30 5.73 22.05
N LYS A 285 -5.72 6.31 20.93
CA LYS A 285 -7.03 6.99 20.84
C LYS A 285 -8.18 6.02 21.07
N ALA A 286 -8.12 4.80 20.51
CA ALA A 286 -9.11 3.76 20.74
C ALA A 286 -9.16 3.33 22.22
N LEU A 287 -8.00 3.23 22.89
CA LEU A 287 -7.92 2.94 24.33
C LEU A 287 -8.57 4.03 25.18
N PHE A 288 -8.34 5.31 24.86
CA PHE A 288 -8.99 6.42 25.57
C PHE A 288 -10.52 6.41 25.39
N ASN A 289 -11.01 6.08 24.19
CA ASN A 289 -12.45 5.93 23.94
C ASN A 289 -13.03 4.80 24.80
N LEU A 290 -12.32 3.67 24.90
CA LEU A 290 -12.71 2.54 25.74
C LEU A 290 -12.66 2.87 27.23
N HIS A 291 -11.68 3.67 27.67
CA HIS A 291 -11.58 4.12 29.05
C HIS A 291 -12.76 5.00 29.44
N ARG A 292 -13.23 5.86 28.52
CA ARG A 292 -14.43 6.70 28.67
C ARG A 292 -15.76 5.93 28.57
N GLY A 293 -15.72 4.60 28.36
CA GLY A 293 -16.91 3.74 28.33
C GLY A 293 -17.68 3.77 27.01
N VAL A 294 -17.08 4.24 25.91
CA VAL A 294 -17.71 4.22 24.58
C VAL A 294 -17.40 2.88 23.91
N PHE A 295 -18.38 1.98 23.93
CA PHE A 295 -18.29 0.66 23.29
C PHE A 295 -19.02 0.68 21.94
N VAL A 296 -18.43 0.05 20.93
CA VAL A 296 -18.97 -0.01 19.58
C VAL A 296 -19.57 -1.40 19.32
N PHE A 297 -18.80 -2.46 19.57
CA PHE A 297 -19.20 -3.85 19.28
C PHE A 297 -20.10 -4.44 20.37
N LYS A 298 -19.95 -4.02 21.63
CA LYS A 298 -20.81 -4.48 22.74
C LYS A 298 -22.16 -3.77 22.82
N ASN A 299 -22.39 -2.72 22.04
CA ASN A 299 -23.62 -1.93 22.11
C ASN A 299 -24.79 -2.62 21.36
N PRO A 300 -25.87 -3.04 22.05
CA PRO A 300 -26.94 -3.85 21.45
C PRO A 300 -27.79 -3.08 20.42
N GLU A 301 -27.87 -1.76 20.53
CA GLU A 301 -28.63 -0.88 19.63
C GLU A 301 -28.06 -0.86 18.20
N LEU A 302 -26.73 -0.89 18.04
CA LEU A 302 -26.06 -0.95 16.74
C LEU A 302 -26.25 -2.31 16.05
N ARG A 303 -26.29 -3.40 16.83
CA ARG A 303 -26.53 -4.76 16.33
C ARG A 303 -27.96 -4.96 15.80
N LYS A 304 -28.94 -4.23 16.35
CA LYS A 304 -30.34 -4.26 15.91
C LYS A 304 -30.56 -3.53 14.59
N ASN A 305 -29.83 -2.44 14.35
CA ASN A 305 -29.89 -1.68 13.10
C ASN A 305 -29.23 -2.43 11.93
N ASN A 306 -28.10 -3.12 12.15
CA ASN A 306 -27.49 -3.99 11.12
C ASN A 306 -28.42 -5.15 10.70
N LYS A 307 -29.17 -5.77 11.64
CA LYS A 307 -30.13 -6.85 11.31
C LYS A 307 -31.37 -6.37 10.54
N LYS A 308 -31.83 -5.13 10.75
CA LYS A 308 -32.89 -4.54 9.91
C LYS A 308 -32.41 -4.27 8.49
N GLN A 309 -31.12 -3.99 8.30
CA GLN A 309 -30.50 -3.72 7.00
C GLN A 309 -30.30 -4.97 6.14
N GLU A 310 -30.10 -6.16 6.71
CA GLU A 310 -30.05 -7.42 5.94
C GLU A 310 -31.41 -7.84 5.36
N GLN A 311 -32.53 -7.32 5.88
CA GLN A 311 -33.89 -7.69 5.45
C GLN A 311 -34.49 -6.76 4.39
N GLN A 312 -33.84 -5.65 4.04
CA GLN A 312 -34.25 -4.80 2.92
C GLN A 312 -33.21 -4.92 1.81
N PRO A 313 -33.52 -5.60 0.69
CA PRO A 313 -32.72 -5.47 -0.52
C PRO A 313 -32.75 -3.99 -0.90
N GLN A 314 -31.63 -3.28 -0.73
CA GLN A 314 -31.52 -1.91 -1.25
C GLN A 314 -31.52 -2.00 -2.77
N THR A 315 -32.68 -1.81 -3.38
CA THR A 315 -32.78 -1.38 -4.77
C THR A 315 -31.93 -0.14 -4.90
N ILE A 316 -31.05 -0.13 -5.90
CA ILE A 316 -30.35 1.08 -6.32
C ILE A 316 -31.45 1.98 -6.88
N ASP A 317 -32.03 2.85 -6.05
CA ASP A 317 -33.02 3.83 -6.48
C ASP A 317 -32.30 4.82 -7.42
N HIS A 318 -32.49 4.57 -8.71
CA HIS A 318 -31.99 5.37 -9.82
C HIS A 318 -32.59 6.80 -9.80
N ASP A 319 -33.67 7.02 -9.04
CA ASP A 319 -34.39 8.29 -8.92
C ASP A 319 -33.55 9.43 -8.30
N SER A 320 -32.48 9.11 -7.57
CA SER A 320 -31.65 10.16 -6.93
C SER A 320 -30.63 10.83 -7.85
N ILE A 321 -30.38 10.28 -9.04
CA ILE A 321 -29.50 10.88 -10.05
C ILE A 321 -30.30 11.89 -10.91
N ASP A 322 -31.53 11.53 -11.27
CA ASP A 322 -32.40 12.38 -12.09
C ASP A 322 -32.79 13.67 -11.34
N ASP A 323 -33.02 13.58 -10.02
CA ASP A 323 -33.32 14.76 -9.18
C ASP A 323 -32.15 15.76 -9.09
N LEU A 324 -30.90 15.30 -9.19
CA LEU A 324 -29.71 16.16 -9.15
C LEU A 324 -29.48 16.87 -10.49
N GLU A 325 -29.64 16.17 -11.61
CA GLU A 325 -29.55 16.76 -12.95
C GLU A 325 -30.70 17.75 -13.20
N LEU A 326 -31.92 17.44 -12.72
CA LEU A 326 -33.07 18.35 -12.77
C LEU A 326 -32.86 19.60 -11.92
N GLN A 327 -32.19 19.51 -10.77
CA GLN A 327 -31.88 20.67 -9.93
C GLN A 327 -30.79 21.58 -10.50
N GLU A 328 -29.75 20.99 -11.12
CA GLU A 328 -28.70 21.77 -11.81
C GLU A 328 -29.24 22.48 -13.05
N GLY A 329 -30.02 21.79 -13.89
CA GLY A 329 -30.67 22.41 -15.05
C GLY A 329 -31.67 23.51 -14.67
N ARG A 330 -32.39 23.38 -13.55
CA ARG A 330 -33.33 24.42 -13.08
C ARG A 330 -32.61 25.66 -12.55
N LYS A 331 -31.43 25.51 -11.94
CA LYS A 331 -30.60 26.64 -11.48
C LYS A 331 -29.95 27.37 -12.65
N GLU A 332 -29.50 26.64 -13.66
CA GLU A 332 -28.93 27.24 -14.88
C GLU A 332 -29.97 28.06 -15.65
N ASN A 333 -31.17 27.51 -15.85
CA ASN A 333 -32.27 28.20 -16.51
C ASN A 333 -32.77 29.42 -15.72
N ALA A 334 -32.79 29.37 -14.38
CA ALA A 334 -33.14 30.51 -13.53
C ALA A 334 -32.11 31.64 -13.63
N ASN A 335 -30.82 31.31 -13.71
CA ASN A 335 -29.74 32.29 -13.85
C ASN A 335 -29.75 32.95 -15.25
N LEU A 336 -30.09 32.19 -16.31
CA LEU A 336 -30.25 32.74 -17.66
C LEU A 336 -31.44 33.71 -17.75
N LEU A 337 -32.59 33.37 -17.15
CA LEU A 337 -33.76 34.25 -17.09
C LEU A 337 -33.51 35.51 -16.24
N SER A 338 -32.75 35.40 -15.15
CA SER A 338 -32.33 36.52 -14.32
C SER A 338 -31.42 37.50 -15.07
N ASN A 339 -30.44 36.98 -15.81
CA ASN A 339 -29.53 37.82 -16.62
C ASN A 339 -30.20 38.44 -17.85
N ALA A 340 -31.19 37.76 -18.45
CA ALA A 340 -31.96 38.32 -19.56
C ALA A 340 -32.85 39.50 -19.14
N ASN A 341 -33.40 39.47 -17.92
CA ASN A 341 -34.21 40.58 -17.40
C ASN A 341 -33.38 41.80 -17.00
N HIS A 342 -32.14 41.60 -16.53
CA HIS A 342 -31.29 42.71 -16.10
C HIS A 342 -30.74 43.54 -17.28
N ASN A 343 -30.57 42.93 -18.46
CA ASN A 343 -30.08 43.62 -19.65
C ASN A 343 -31.17 44.40 -20.41
N ASN A 344 -32.45 44.26 -20.05
CA ASN A 344 -33.56 44.92 -20.73
C ASN A 344 -34.07 46.18 -19.99
N THR A 345 -33.55 46.44 -18.78
CA THR A 345 -33.95 47.58 -17.93
C THR A 345 -33.02 48.80 -18.03
N ASP A 346 -31.81 48.68 -18.57
CA ASP A 346 -30.83 49.79 -18.64
C ASP A 346 -30.87 50.61 -19.93
N ASN A 347 -31.90 50.46 -20.77
CA ASN A 347 -31.98 51.16 -22.07
C ASN A 347 -33.30 51.92 -22.31
N LYS A 348 -33.88 52.50 -21.25
CA LYS A 348 -34.98 53.47 -21.37
C LYS A 348 -34.70 54.77 -20.61
N ASN A 349 -34.05 55.68 -21.35
CA ASN A 349 -34.28 57.12 -21.38
C ASN A 349 -33.87 57.97 -20.16
N ASP A 350 -32.63 58.45 -20.19
CA ASP A 350 -32.33 59.87 -19.95
C ASP A 350 -32.80 60.70 -21.15
N MET A 351 -33.68 61.68 -20.93
CA MET A 351 -33.68 62.92 -21.72
C MET A 351 -34.40 64.04 -20.94
N TRP A 352 -33.60 64.96 -20.41
CA TRP A 352 -34.00 66.13 -19.65
C TRP A 352 -34.57 67.24 -20.54
N THR A 353 -35.58 67.96 -20.03
CA THR A 353 -36.12 69.18 -20.61
C THR A 353 -35.46 70.44 -20.05
N ILE A 354 -34.92 71.24 -20.97
CA ILE A 354 -35.02 72.71 -21.13
C ILE A 354 -34.05 73.61 -20.33
N GLU A 355 -33.37 74.43 -21.16
CA GLU A 355 -32.56 75.65 -20.94
C GLU A 355 -31.09 75.51 -20.52
#